data_AF-A0A059A6G8-F1
#
_entry.id   AF-A0A059A6G8-F1
#
_cell.length_a   1.000
_cell.length_b   1.000
_cell.length_c   1.000
_cell.angle_alpha   90.00
_cell.angle_beta   90.00
_cell.angle_gamma   90.00
#
_symmetry.space_group_name_H-M   'P 1'
#
loop_
_entity.id
_entity.type
_entity.pdbx_description
1 polymer ?
#
loop_
_entity_poly.entity_id
_entity_poly.type
_entity_poly.pdbx_seq_one_letter_code
_entity_poly.pdbx_strand_id
1 'polypeptide(L)'
;MLRIAREKLIAAAAPLRPLSVLRRAYHERVVDHYNNPRNVGSFEKDDPAVGTGLVGAPACGDVMKLQIKVDDASGKIVDARFKTFGCGSAIASSSVATEWVKGRDMEDVLSIKNTEIAKHLALPPVKLHCSMLAEDAIKAAVKDYEAKRAESNGRPDASPKAVDA
;
A
#
# COMPACT_ATOMS: atom_id res chain seq x y z
N MET A 1 71.34 -46.79 -6.13
CA MET A 1 69.91 -47.13 -6.33
C MET A 1 69.05 -46.22 -5.46
N LEU A 2 68.25 -45.39 -6.12
CA LEU A 2 67.48 -44.25 -5.61
C LEU A 2 66.31 -44.73 -4.70
N ARG A 3 66.19 -44.24 -3.46
CA ARG A 3 64.98 -44.44 -2.62
C ARG A 3 64.25 -43.11 -2.46
N ILE A 4 63.07 -43.07 -3.08
CA ILE A 4 62.13 -41.97 -3.21
C ILE A 4 61.57 -41.58 -1.84
N ALA A 5 61.70 -40.31 -1.46
CA ALA A 5 60.96 -39.72 -0.34
C ALA A 5 59.48 -39.59 -0.74
N ARG A 6 58.59 -40.21 0.05
CA ARG A 6 57.14 -40.15 -0.17
C ARG A 6 56.58 -39.09 0.78
N GLU A 7 56.46 -37.85 0.30
CA GLU A 7 55.74 -36.79 1.02
C GLU A 7 54.26 -37.20 1.16
N LYS A 8 53.82 -37.32 2.41
CA LYS A 8 52.39 -37.49 2.73
C LYS A 8 51.72 -36.13 2.57
N LEU A 9 51.01 -35.97 1.46
CA LEU A 9 50.10 -34.86 1.24
C LEU A 9 48.96 -34.92 2.27
N ILE A 10 49.00 -34.06 3.28
CA ILE A 10 47.88 -33.86 4.20
C ILE A 10 46.85 -32.98 3.47
N ALA A 11 45.78 -33.58 2.98
CA ALA A 11 44.65 -32.85 2.43
C ALA A 11 43.88 -32.16 3.57
N ALA A 12 43.98 -30.84 3.66
CA ALA A 12 43.15 -30.05 4.54
C ALA A 12 41.69 -30.07 4.04
N ALA A 13 40.78 -30.66 4.81
CA ALA A 13 39.35 -30.60 4.55
C ALA A 13 38.85 -29.16 4.80
N ALA A 14 38.49 -28.45 3.75
CA ALA A 14 37.85 -27.15 3.87
C ALA A 14 36.48 -27.29 4.57
N PRO A 15 36.11 -26.40 5.50
CA PRO A 15 34.82 -26.46 6.16
C PRO A 15 33.72 -26.22 5.12
N LEU A 16 32.78 -27.15 5.04
CA LEU A 16 31.55 -27.00 4.26
C LEU A 16 30.80 -25.79 4.83
N ARG A 17 30.84 -24.67 4.12
CA ARG A 17 29.93 -23.55 4.38
C ARG A 17 28.52 -24.11 4.26
N PRO A 18 27.63 -23.90 5.26
CA PRO A 18 26.24 -24.27 5.08
C PRO A 18 25.76 -23.51 3.85
N LEU A 19 25.24 -24.24 2.86
CA LEU A 19 24.48 -23.66 1.77
C LEU A 19 23.43 -22.79 2.43
N SER A 20 23.63 -21.47 2.39
CA SER A 20 22.62 -20.51 2.79
C SER A 20 21.44 -20.83 1.90
N VAL A 21 20.46 -21.54 2.46
CA VAL A 21 19.15 -21.70 1.84
C VAL A 21 18.79 -20.28 1.43
N LEU A 22 18.66 -20.03 0.13
CA LEU A 22 18.17 -18.74 -0.36
C LEU A 22 16.81 -18.55 0.31
N ARG A 23 16.81 -17.88 1.47
CA ARG A 23 15.59 -17.42 2.10
C ARG A 23 14.98 -16.56 1.03
N ARG A 24 13.80 -16.97 0.53
CA ARG A 24 12.90 -16.06 -0.19
C ARG A 24 12.47 -15.03 0.83
N ALA A 25 13.37 -14.09 1.12
CA ALA A 25 13.23 -13.13 2.16
C ALA A 25 12.46 -11.95 1.59
N TYR A 26 11.34 -11.64 2.22
CA TYR A 26 10.77 -10.31 2.08
C TYR A 26 11.77 -9.29 2.63
N HIS A 27 11.82 -8.12 2.01
CA HIS A 27 12.60 -7.01 2.54
C HIS A 27 12.09 -6.65 3.94
N GLU A 28 12.96 -6.23 4.85
CA GLU A 28 12.62 -5.98 6.26
C GLU A 28 11.45 -5.01 6.41
N ARG A 29 11.39 -3.99 5.54
CA ARG A 29 10.26 -3.04 5.49
C ARG A 29 8.93 -3.72 5.16
N VAL A 30 8.92 -4.65 4.20
CA VAL A 30 7.70 -5.41 3.88
C VAL A 30 7.26 -6.23 5.08
N VAL A 31 8.21 -6.88 5.77
CA VAL A 31 7.92 -7.67 6.97
C VAL A 31 7.37 -6.79 8.10
N ASP A 32 7.94 -5.60 8.30
CA ASP A 32 7.53 -4.67 9.34
C ASP A 32 6.09 -4.16 9.11
N HIS A 33 5.77 -3.66 7.91
CA HIS A 33 4.40 -3.23 7.60
C HIS A 33 3.40 -4.39 7.50
N TYR A 34 3.86 -5.62 7.28
CA TYR A 34 2.99 -6.79 7.33
C TYR A 34 2.66 -7.20 8.76
N ASN A 35 3.64 -7.25 9.66
CA ASN A 35 3.43 -7.66 11.05
C ASN A 35 2.81 -6.55 11.90
N ASN A 36 3.15 -5.29 11.61
CA ASN A 36 2.70 -4.10 12.33
C ASN A 36 2.10 -3.08 11.34
N PRO A 37 1.01 -3.41 10.63
CA PRO A 37 0.41 -2.50 9.66
C PRO A 37 -0.10 -1.23 10.36
N ARG A 38 0.23 -0.07 9.79
CA ARG A 38 -0.18 1.23 10.32
C ARG A 38 -1.53 1.61 9.74
N ASN A 39 -2.37 2.32 10.49
CA ASN A 39 -3.64 2.86 9.96
C ASN A 39 -4.67 1.81 9.50
N VAL A 40 -4.61 0.57 10.01
CA VAL A 40 -5.68 -0.41 9.76
C VAL A 40 -6.99 0.09 10.36
N GLY A 41 -8.07 0.03 9.59
CA GLY A 41 -9.39 0.45 10.05
C GLY A 41 -10.30 0.87 8.91
N SER A 42 -11.40 1.52 9.28
CA SER A 42 -12.33 2.13 8.32
C SER A 42 -12.99 3.32 8.96
N PHE A 43 -13.39 4.28 8.12
CA PHE A 43 -14.29 5.35 8.50
C PHE A 43 -15.73 5.01 8.11
N GLU A 44 -16.67 5.78 8.67
CA GLU A 44 -18.07 5.75 8.27
C GLU A 44 -18.22 6.10 6.79
N LYS A 45 -19.09 5.37 6.09
CA LYS A 45 -19.26 5.52 4.64
C LYS A 45 -19.94 6.85 4.28
N ASP A 46 -20.79 7.33 5.19
CA ASP A 46 -21.66 8.48 4.99
C ASP A 46 -21.03 9.80 5.48
N ASP A 47 -19.79 9.76 5.99
CA ASP A 47 -19.05 10.98 6.35
C ASP A 47 -18.71 11.77 5.06
N PRO A 48 -19.21 13.00 4.88
CA PRO A 48 -18.94 13.81 3.69
C PRO A 48 -17.46 14.19 3.57
N ALA A 49 -16.73 14.23 4.69
CA ALA A 49 -15.30 14.51 4.73
C ALA A 49 -14.43 13.31 4.30
N VAL A 50 -15.04 12.15 3.97
CA VAL A 50 -14.34 10.91 3.68
C VAL A 50 -14.47 10.49 2.22
N GLY A 51 -13.32 10.37 1.55
CA GLY A 51 -13.18 9.71 0.25
C GLY A 51 -12.85 8.23 0.40
N THR A 52 -13.50 7.37 -0.38
CA THR A 52 -13.30 5.92 -0.35
C THR A 52 -12.89 5.38 -1.72
N GLY A 53 -11.68 4.82 -1.81
CA GLY A 53 -11.20 4.07 -2.95
C GLY A 53 -11.29 2.56 -2.68
N LEU A 54 -12.09 1.85 -3.46
CA LEU A 54 -12.12 0.39 -3.48
C LEU A 54 -11.62 -0.10 -4.84
N VAL A 55 -10.47 -0.77 -4.84
CA VAL A 55 -9.80 -1.22 -6.06
C VAL A 55 -9.35 -2.68 -5.93
N GLY A 56 -9.07 -3.30 -7.07
CA GLY A 56 -8.70 -4.71 -7.16
C GLY A 56 -9.89 -5.62 -7.48
N ALA A 57 -9.61 -6.90 -7.64
CA ALA A 57 -10.60 -7.91 -8.02
C ALA A 57 -10.35 -9.20 -7.23
N PRO A 58 -11.37 -9.81 -6.62
CA PRO A 58 -11.22 -11.07 -5.89
C PRO A 58 -10.60 -12.19 -6.74
N ALA A 59 -10.86 -12.20 -8.05
CA ALA A 59 -10.29 -13.17 -8.99
C ALA A 59 -8.76 -13.09 -9.08
N CYS A 60 -8.17 -11.91 -8.86
CA CYS A 60 -6.72 -11.70 -8.87
C CYS A 60 -6.07 -11.92 -7.50
N GLY A 61 -6.88 -12.14 -6.45
CA GLY A 61 -6.41 -12.37 -5.09
C GLY A 61 -6.01 -11.12 -4.31
N ASP A 62 -6.13 -9.92 -4.90
CA ASP A 62 -5.83 -8.64 -4.25
C ASP A 62 -7.03 -7.68 -4.36
N VAL A 63 -7.49 -7.16 -3.22
CA VAL A 63 -8.55 -6.15 -3.09
C VAL A 63 -8.17 -5.17 -1.98
N MET A 64 -8.15 -3.88 -2.29
CA MET A 64 -7.77 -2.83 -1.36
C MET A 64 -8.88 -1.80 -1.21
N LYS A 65 -9.28 -1.54 0.04
CA LYS A 65 -10.11 -0.40 0.44
C LYS A 65 -9.23 0.61 1.17
N LEU A 66 -9.06 1.79 0.60
CA LEU A 66 -8.38 2.93 1.22
C LEU A 66 -9.39 4.07 1.40
N GLN A 67 -9.40 4.63 2.60
CA GLN A 67 -10.24 5.77 2.93
C GLN A 67 -9.38 6.91 3.43
N ILE A 68 -9.62 8.11 2.92
CA ILE A 68 -8.97 9.35 3.35
C ILE A 68 -10.02 10.25 3.99
N LYS A 69 -9.64 10.93 5.08
CA LYS A 69 -10.44 11.99 5.68
C LYS A 69 -9.77 13.31 5.39
N VAL A 70 -10.50 14.23 4.78
CA VAL A 70 -10.02 15.54 4.34
C VAL A 70 -10.61 16.61 5.25
N ASP A 71 -9.82 17.61 5.60
CA ASP A 71 -10.32 18.83 6.23
C ASP A 71 -10.71 19.84 5.15
N ASP A 72 -12.00 20.16 5.05
CA ASP A 72 -12.55 21.04 4.02
C ASP A 72 -11.97 22.47 4.06
N ALA A 73 -11.54 22.93 5.24
CA ALA A 73 -11.00 24.27 5.41
C ALA A 73 -9.56 24.40 4.87
N SER A 74 -8.72 23.39 5.11
CA SER A 74 -7.32 23.39 4.67
C SER A 74 -7.07 22.64 3.36
N GLY A 75 -7.98 21.77 2.93
CA GLY A 75 -7.78 20.88 1.78
C GLY A 75 -6.77 19.75 2.05
N LYS A 76 -6.41 19.51 3.32
CA LYS A 76 -5.40 18.53 3.73
C LYS A 76 -6.03 17.23 4.19
N ILE A 77 -5.34 16.12 3.96
CA ILE A 77 -5.74 14.80 4.46
C ILE A 77 -5.32 14.70 5.93
N VAL A 78 -6.29 14.70 6.85
CA VAL A 78 -6.04 14.67 8.30
C VAL A 78 -5.80 13.25 8.83
N ASP A 79 -6.45 12.26 8.23
CA ASP A 79 -6.23 10.85 8.57
C ASP A 79 -6.53 9.96 7.36
N ALA A 80 -5.94 8.77 7.36
CA ALA A 80 -6.18 7.76 6.35
C ALA A 80 -6.29 6.39 7.02
N ARG A 81 -7.13 5.53 6.46
CA ARG A 81 -7.36 4.16 6.93
C ARG A 81 -7.41 3.19 5.78
N PHE A 82 -7.00 1.96 6.01
CA PHE A 82 -7.13 0.92 4.99
C PHE A 82 -7.60 -0.42 5.54
N LYS A 83 -8.18 -1.21 4.64
CA LYS A 83 -8.37 -2.66 4.74
C LYS A 83 -7.96 -3.26 3.41
N THR A 84 -7.13 -4.29 3.44
CA THR A 84 -6.69 -4.96 2.21
C THR A 84 -6.77 -6.47 2.40
N PHE A 85 -7.16 -7.15 1.33
CA PHE A 85 -7.06 -8.58 1.17
C PHE A 85 -6.03 -8.81 0.07
N GLY A 86 -4.96 -9.54 0.38
CA GLY A 86 -3.89 -9.75 -0.59
C GLY A 86 -2.64 -10.34 0.04
N CYS A 87 -1.60 -10.49 -0.77
CA CYS A 87 -0.32 -10.99 -0.29
C CYS A 87 0.38 -9.98 0.67
N GLY A 88 1.40 -10.42 1.41
CA GLY A 88 2.11 -9.56 2.37
C GLY A 88 2.67 -8.27 1.77
N SER A 89 3.09 -8.31 0.49
CA SER A 89 3.50 -7.12 -0.26
C SER A 89 2.35 -6.15 -0.52
N ALA A 90 1.13 -6.62 -0.75
CA ALA A 90 -0.05 -5.78 -0.89
C ALA A 90 -0.38 -5.08 0.43
N ILE A 91 -0.37 -5.81 1.55
CA ILE A 91 -0.56 -5.26 2.90
C ILE A 91 0.49 -4.18 3.21
N ALA A 92 1.76 -4.46 2.93
CA ALA A 92 2.83 -3.50 3.13
C ALA A 92 2.66 -2.24 2.26
N SER A 93 2.36 -2.41 0.97
CA SER A 93 2.10 -1.27 0.07
C SER A 93 0.92 -0.42 0.53
N SER A 94 -0.18 -1.05 0.98
CA SER A 94 -1.34 -0.33 1.51
C SER A 94 -1.01 0.45 2.78
N SER A 95 -0.24 -0.13 3.71
CA SER A 95 0.19 0.55 4.94
C SER A 95 1.07 1.76 4.64
N VAL A 96 2.07 1.60 3.76
CA VAL A 96 2.96 2.70 3.35
C VAL A 96 2.16 3.81 2.68
N ALA A 97 1.24 3.46 1.78
CA ALA A 97 0.36 4.43 1.12
C ALA A 97 -0.41 5.27 2.13
N THR A 98 -1.01 4.67 3.16
CA THR A 98 -1.77 5.43 4.18
C THR A 98 -0.90 6.37 5.02
N GLU A 99 0.35 6.01 5.28
CA GLU A 99 1.27 6.90 6.00
C GLU A 99 1.72 8.07 5.13
N TRP A 100 1.90 7.82 3.83
CA TRP A 100 2.36 8.87 2.90
C TRP A 100 1.28 9.89 2.59
N VAL A 101 0.02 9.48 2.48
CA VAL A 101 -1.09 10.41 2.20
C VAL A 101 -1.46 11.26 3.41
N LYS A 102 -1.20 10.78 4.64
CA LYS A 102 -1.57 11.50 5.85
C LYS A 102 -0.75 12.79 6.00
N GLY A 103 -1.45 13.90 6.21
CA GLY A 103 -0.86 15.24 6.39
C GLY A 103 -0.49 15.94 5.08
N ARG A 104 -0.72 15.33 3.92
CA ARG A 104 -0.46 15.94 2.61
C ARG A 104 -1.70 16.61 2.04
N ASP A 105 -1.46 17.53 1.11
CA ASP A 105 -2.50 18.13 0.27
C ASP A 105 -3.02 17.12 -0.76
N MET A 106 -4.29 17.27 -1.16
CA MET A 106 -4.92 16.35 -2.11
C MET A 106 -4.23 16.33 -3.48
N GLU A 107 -3.72 17.47 -3.93
CA GLU A 107 -3.00 17.59 -5.20
C GLU A 107 -1.65 16.84 -5.14
N ASP A 108 -0.96 16.93 -4.00
CA ASP A 108 0.33 16.28 -3.79
C ASP A 108 0.21 14.76 -3.78
N VAL A 109 -0.87 14.20 -3.20
CA VAL A 109 -1.00 12.75 -3.13
C VAL A 109 -1.26 12.11 -4.49
N LEU A 110 -1.78 12.85 -5.46
CA LEU A 110 -1.93 12.36 -6.85
C LEU A 110 -0.58 12.22 -7.56
N SER A 111 0.46 12.90 -7.07
CA SER A 111 1.82 12.79 -7.61
C SER A 111 2.57 11.53 -7.13
N ILE A 112 2.06 10.84 -6.09
CA ILE A 112 2.67 9.62 -5.56
C ILE A 112 2.58 8.52 -6.62
N LYS A 113 3.73 7.95 -6.98
CA LYS A 113 3.81 6.89 -8.00
C LYS A 113 4.07 5.53 -7.38
N ASN A 114 3.55 4.49 -8.02
CA ASN A 114 3.83 3.10 -7.66
C ASN A 114 5.33 2.80 -7.61
N THR A 115 6.13 3.43 -8.47
CA THR A 115 7.58 3.22 -8.53
C THR A 115 8.29 3.65 -7.25
N GLU A 116 7.79 4.69 -6.58
CA GLU A 116 8.32 5.18 -5.32
C GLU A 116 8.00 4.20 -4.18
N ILE A 117 6.76 3.71 -4.12
CA ILE A 117 6.32 2.69 -3.15
C ILE A 117 7.11 1.39 -3.36
N ALA A 118 7.25 0.94 -4.60
CA ALA A 118 8.00 -0.26 -4.95
C ALA A 118 9.47 -0.15 -4.56
N LYS A 119 10.10 1.00 -4.83
CA LYS A 119 11.48 1.29 -4.44
C LYS A 119 11.62 1.36 -2.91
N HIS A 120 10.67 1.98 -2.23
CA HIS A 120 10.68 2.09 -0.77
C HIS A 120 10.61 0.71 -0.10
N LEU A 121 9.76 -0.18 -0.60
CA LEU A 121 9.59 -1.54 -0.09
C LEU A 121 10.58 -2.55 -0.68
N ALA A 122 11.46 -2.12 -1.60
CA ALA A 122 12.36 -2.99 -2.36
C ALA A 122 11.64 -4.20 -2.99
N LEU A 123 10.49 -3.95 -3.63
CA LEU A 123 9.67 -4.99 -4.21
C LEU A 123 10.37 -5.64 -5.42
N PRO A 124 10.40 -6.98 -5.51
CA PRO A 124 10.88 -7.64 -6.72
C PRO A 124 9.91 -7.39 -7.89
N PRO A 125 10.37 -7.49 -9.16
CA PRO A 125 9.55 -7.20 -10.34
C PRO A 125 8.19 -7.92 -10.37
N VAL A 126 8.14 -9.15 -9.86
CA VAL A 126 6.91 -9.97 -9.81
C VAL A 126 5.84 -9.43 -8.86
N LYS A 127 6.17 -8.50 -7.95
CA LYS A 127 5.26 -7.89 -6.97
C LYS A 127 4.93 -6.42 -7.22
N LEU A 128 5.30 -5.89 -8.39
CA LEU A 128 5.01 -4.48 -8.74
C LEU A 128 3.50 -4.17 -8.86
N HIS A 129 2.65 -5.18 -9.10
CA HIS A 129 1.19 -4.98 -9.08
C HIS A 129 0.68 -4.51 -7.71
N CYS A 130 1.34 -4.89 -6.61
CA CYS A 130 0.97 -4.46 -5.26
C CYS A 130 1.15 -2.96 -5.06
N SER A 131 2.18 -2.36 -5.67
CA SER A 131 2.39 -0.91 -5.64
C SER A 131 1.45 -0.16 -6.59
N MET A 132 1.09 -0.77 -7.72
CA MET A 132 0.10 -0.19 -8.65
C MET A 132 -1.29 -0.13 -7.99
N LEU A 133 -1.69 -1.21 -7.31
CA LEU A 133 -2.95 -1.26 -6.56
C LEU A 133 -3.03 -0.13 -5.52
N ALA A 134 -1.92 0.16 -4.82
CA ALA A 134 -1.87 1.23 -3.83
C ALA A 134 -2.00 2.62 -4.46
N GLU A 135 -1.35 2.87 -5.59
CA GLU A 135 -1.50 4.12 -6.36
C GLU A 135 -2.95 4.30 -6.85
N ASP A 136 -3.54 3.25 -7.42
CA ASP A 136 -4.91 3.27 -7.92
C ASP A 136 -5.91 3.51 -6.77
N ALA A 137 -5.66 2.94 -5.59
CA ALA A 137 -6.48 3.15 -4.41
C ALA A 137 -6.46 4.62 -3.93
N ILE A 138 -5.29 5.27 -3.95
CA ILE A 138 -5.15 6.68 -3.59
C ILE A 138 -5.97 7.54 -4.56
N LYS A 139 -5.78 7.34 -5.87
CA LYS A 139 -6.50 8.10 -6.90
C LYS A 139 -8.02 7.91 -6.81
N ALA A 140 -8.46 6.67 -6.59
CA ALA A 140 -9.87 6.37 -6.41
C ALA A 140 -10.46 7.05 -5.17
N ALA A 141 -9.73 7.09 -4.06
CA ALA A 141 -10.18 7.74 -2.83
C ALA A 141 -10.30 9.27 -2.98
N VAL A 142 -9.33 9.91 -3.64
CA VAL A 142 -9.38 11.36 -3.95
C VAL A 142 -10.55 11.67 -4.86
N LYS A 143 -10.72 10.89 -5.95
CA LYS A 143 -11.82 11.07 -6.89
C LYS A 143 -13.20 10.92 -6.23
N ASP A 144 -13.36 9.96 -5.32
CA ASP A 144 -14.61 9.78 -4.57
C ASP A 144 -14.91 11.00 -3.69
N TYR A 145 -13.91 11.55 -3.00
CA TYR A 145 -14.09 12.77 -2.20
C TYR A 145 -14.45 13.98 -3.08
N GLU A 146 -13.76 14.19 -4.20
CA GLU A 146 -14.06 15.28 -5.13
C GLU A 146 -15.49 15.19 -5.70
N ALA A 147 -15.94 13.97 -6.05
CA ALA A 147 -17.29 13.73 -6.51
C ALA A 147 -18.34 14.09 -5.44
N LYS A 148 -18.14 13.63 -4.19
CA LYS A 148 -19.02 13.98 -3.06
C LYS A 148 -19.08 15.48 -2.81
N ARG A 149 -17.95 16.18 -2.91
CA ARG A 149 -17.88 17.63 -2.74
C ARG A 149 -18.57 18.40 -3.87
N ALA A 150 -18.50 17.88 -5.09
CA ALA A 150 -19.24 18.45 -6.22
C ALA A 150 -20.76 18.28 -6.06
N GLU A 151 -21.21 17.11 -5.58
CA GLU A 151 -22.63 16.84 -5.26
C GLU A 151 -23.15 17.72 -4.11
N SER A 152 -22.33 17.95 -3.07
CA SER A 152 -22.72 18.81 -1.94
C SER A 152 -22.80 20.29 -2.33
N ASN A 153 -21.92 20.76 -3.22
CA ASN A 153 -21.90 22.16 -3.67
C ASN A 153 -22.89 22.44 -4.82
N GLY A 154 -23.47 21.40 -5.43
CA GLY A 154 -24.31 21.48 -6.61
C GLY A 154 -25.82 21.34 -6.37
N ARG A 155 -26.31 21.42 -5.12
CA ARG A 155 -27.75 21.31 -4.82
C ARG A 155 -28.39 22.70 -4.65
N PRO A 156 -28.95 23.32 -5.70
CA PRO A 156 -29.94 24.37 -5.50
C PRO A 156 -31.17 23.73 -4.85
N ASP A 157 -31.59 24.30 -3.74
CA ASP A 157 -32.80 23.95 -3.01
C ASP A 157 -34.01 23.86 -3.95
N ALA A 158 -34.55 22.65 -4.11
CA ALA A 158 -35.84 22.43 -4.73
C ALA A 158 -36.62 21.42 -3.89
N SER A 159 -37.27 21.94 -2.85
CA SER A 159 -38.52 21.36 -2.38
C SER A 159 -39.44 22.45 -1.83
N PRO A 160 -40.52 22.84 -2.53
CA PRO A 160 -41.74 23.17 -1.83
C PRO A 160 -42.53 21.89 -1.58
N LYS A 161 -42.93 21.76 -0.32
CA LYS A 161 -43.78 20.73 0.27
C LYS A 161 -45.10 20.58 -0.49
N ALA A 162 -45.66 19.38 -0.40
CA ALA A 162 -47.05 19.08 -0.71
C ALA A 162 -47.98 20.15 -0.12
N VAL A 163 -48.95 20.59 -0.94
CA VAL A 163 -50.13 21.32 -0.47
C VAL A 163 -51.33 20.53 -0.96
N ASP A 164 -52.06 19.99 0.01
CA ASP A 164 -53.36 19.34 -0.16
C ASP A 164 -54.37 20.27 -0.85
N ALA A 165 -55.14 19.71 -1.79
CA ALA A 165 -56.48 20.17 -2.18
C ALA A 165 -57.26 19.03 -2.84
#